data_AF-A0A225VLB0-F1
#
_entry.id   AF-A0A225VLB0-F1
#
_cell.length_a   1.000
_cell.length_b   1.000
_cell.length_c   1.000
_cell.angle_alpha   90.00
_cell.angle_beta   90.00
_cell.angle_gamma   90.00
#
_symmetry.space_group_name_H-M   'P 1'
#
loop_
_entity.id
_entity.type
_entity.pdbx_description
1 polymer ?
#
loop_
_entity_poly.entity_id
_entity_poly.type
_entity_poly.pdbx_seq_one_letter_code
_entity_poly.pdbx_strand_id
1 'polypeptide(L)'
;MGDRAEVIVPGHGVCTLHLADDASTYIPDNVTPCCKADQAQNVHTLTLKFFQVEHPTLVTNLLSFIGSNLRSLTMGIYWTGRRCRISLDRVAAGCPRLEELYLTDFDVEVSSSQELKNWGLKKLFIQSCEEMAGLTECLSDPANRMSLELEELEIRIPRSNHIAQVYLDALTTCNDEYIAVVEKELPLECKSAVVSVVECGDCESLNSRNSNPIHQLNETLMGIIFSFAATPMRRTVRIISL
;
A
#
# COMPACT_ATOMS: atom_id res chain seq x y z
N MET A 1 -17.19 13.54 -32.84
CA MET A 1 -15.97 14.28 -32.45
C MET A 1 -15.02 13.28 -31.81
N GLY A 2 -14.39 12.43 -32.62
CA GLY A 2 -13.45 11.41 -32.13
C GLY A 2 -12.35 11.05 -33.16
N ASP A 3 -12.17 11.85 -34.20
CA ASP A 3 -11.48 11.42 -35.43
C ASP A 3 -10.01 11.86 -35.45
N ARG A 4 -9.46 12.21 -34.29
CA ARG A 4 -8.07 12.68 -34.16
C ARG A 4 -7.40 12.05 -32.94
N ALA A 5 -6.25 11.43 -33.16
CA ALA A 5 -5.38 10.91 -32.10
C ALA A 5 -4.03 11.61 -32.14
N GLU A 6 -3.49 11.94 -30.97
CA GLU A 6 -2.12 12.45 -30.83
C GLU A 6 -1.19 11.28 -30.52
N VAL A 7 -0.19 11.08 -31.38
CA VAL A 7 0.78 9.99 -31.26
C VAL A 7 2.16 10.59 -31.10
N ILE A 8 2.93 10.11 -30.12
CA ILE A 8 4.31 10.53 -29.91
C ILE A 8 5.21 9.64 -30.75
N VAL A 9 5.89 10.23 -31.74
CA VAL A 9 6.86 9.53 -32.58
C VAL A 9 8.28 9.88 -32.10
N PRO A 10 9.06 8.92 -31.59
CA PRO A 10 10.44 9.17 -31.18
C PRO A 10 11.25 9.81 -32.32
N GLY A 11 11.88 10.95 -32.05
CA GLY A 11 12.66 11.73 -33.02
C GLY A 11 11.87 12.70 -33.89
N HIS A 12 10.53 12.67 -33.85
CA HIS A 12 9.66 13.56 -34.66
C HIS A 12 8.62 14.33 -33.82
N GLY A 13 8.48 14.02 -32.53
CA GLY A 13 7.60 14.76 -31.61
C GLY A 13 6.16 14.28 -31.63
N VAL A 14 5.23 15.16 -31.24
CA VAL A 14 3.78 14.85 -31.21
C VAL A 14 3.20 15.05 -32.61
N CYS A 15 2.62 14.00 -33.17
CA CYS A 15 1.95 14.03 -34.47
C CYS A 15 0.45 13.79 -34.29
N THR A 16 -0.37 14.60 -34.96
CA THR A 16 -1.83 14.44 -34.95
C THR A 16 -2.26 13.59 -36.14
N LEU A 17 -2.87 12.44 -35.86
CA LEU A 17 -3.36 11.50 -36.85
C LEU A 17 -4.88 11.61 -36.98
N HIS A 18 -5.39 11.57 -38.20
CA HIS A 18 -6.83 11.52 -38.47
C HIS A 18 -7.27 10.06 -38.56
N LEU A 19 -8.17 9.64 -37.67
CA LEU A 19 -8.75 8.30 -37.67
C LEU A 19 -10.01 8.33 -38.54
N ALA A 20 -10.06 7.50 -39.59
CA ALA A 20 -11.27 7.34 -40.41
C ALA A 20 -12.32 6.49 -39.67
N ASP A 21 -13.60 6.75 -39.92
CA ASP A 21 -14.76 6.16 -39.21
C ASP A 21 -14.76 4.62 -39.17
N ASP A 22 -14.09 3.96 -40.11
CA ASP A 22 -14.08 2.49 -40.24
C ASP A 22 -12.81 1.84 -39.67
N ALA A 23 -11.86 2.64 -39.18
CA ALA A 23 -10.54 2.17 -38.71
C ALA A 23 -10.41 2.08 -37.18
N SER A 24 -11.49 2.30 -36.42
CA SER A 24 -11.47 2.30 -34.95
C SER A 24 -11.53 0.90 -34.31
N THR A 25 -11.27 -0.16 -35.08
CA THR A 25 -11.08 -1.48 -34.48
C THR A 25 -9.66 -1.53 -33.91
N TYR A 26 -9.57 -1.49 -32.58
CA TYR A 26 -8.35 -1.80 -31.87
C TYR A 26 -7.93 -3.23 -32.22
N ILE A 27 -7.00 -3.35 -33.15
CA ILE A 27 -6.33 -4.61 -33.46
C ILE A 27 -5.11 -4.64 -32.53
N PRO A 28 -5.09 -5.49 -31.48
CA PRO A 28 -3.91 -5.62 -30.65
C PRO A 28 -2.77 -6.16 -31.51
N ASP A 29 -1.78 -5.32 -31.79
CA ASP A 29 -0.56 -5.74 -32.45
C ASP A 29 0.19 -6.72 -31.54
N ASN A 30 0.17 -7.99 -31.96
CA ASN A 30 0.90 -9.13 -31.42
C ASN A 30 0.49 -9.66 -30.03
N VAL A 31 0.13 -10.95 -30.04
CA VAL A 31 0.04 -11.87 -28.89
C VAL A 31 1.45 -12.21 -28.37
N THR A 32 2.27 -11.19 -28.13
CA THR A 32 3.59 -11.37 -27.52
C THR A 32 3.64 -10.40 -26.34
N PRO A 33 3.86 -10.88 -25.09
CA PRO A 33 3.91 -10.01 -23.93
C PRO A 33 5.12 -9.10 -24.07
N CYS A 34 4.91 -7.91 -24.63
CA CYS A 34 5.99 -7.01 -25.04
C CYS A 34 6.65 -6.26 -23.87
N CYS A 35 6.27 -6.57 -22.63
CA CYS A 35 6.92 -6.05 -21.45
C CYS A 35 7.45 -7.23 -20.64
N LYS A 36 8.74 -7.55 -20.79
CA LYS A 36 9.42 -8.35 -19.77
C LYS A 36 9.30 -7.56 -18.46
N ALA A 37 8.62 -8.15 -17.46
CA ALA A 37 8.39 -7.56 -16.14
C ALA A 37 9.68 -7.06 -15.44
N ASP A 38 10.85 -7.46 -15.93
CA ASP A 38 12.16 -7.06 -15.43
C ASP A 38 12.48 -5.56 -15.55
N GLN A 39 11.87 -4.81 -16.48
CA GLN A 39 12.22 -3.39 -16.65
C GLN A 39 11.47 -2.43 -15.70
N ALA A 40 10.36 -2.84 -15.11
CA ALA A 40 9.61 -2.02 -14.16
C ALA A 40 10.18 -2.05 -12.72
N GLN A 41 11.27 -2.79 -12.48
CA GLN A 41 11.82 -3.02 -11.14
C GLN A 41 12.25 -1.74 -10.41
N ASN A 42 12.46 -0.63 -11.12
CA ASN A 42 12.96 0.62 -10.54
C ASN A 42 11.87 1.65 -10.21
N VAL A 43 10.61 1.39 -10.54
CA VAL A 43 9.52 2.33 -10.24
C VAL A 43 9.02 2.07 -8.82
N HIS A 44 9.29 3.02 -7.91
CA HIS A 44 8.82 2.96 -6.52
C HIS A 44 7.61 3.85 -6.25
N THR A 45 7.43 4.89 -7.06
CA THR A 45 6.33 5.84 -6.92
C THR A 45 5.67 6.06 -8.27
N LEU A 46 4.35 6.02 -8.30
CA LEU A 46 3.58 6.25 -9.51
C LEU A 46 2.38 7.15 -9.23
N THR A 47 2.18 8.14 -10.10
CA THR A 47 0.98 8.99 -10.09
C THR A 47 0.26 8.86 -11.42
N LEU A 48 -0.99 8.40 -11.39
CA LEU A 48 -1.86 8.26 -12.56
C LEU A 48 -3.03 9.23 -12.42
N LYS A 49 -3.24 10.04 -13.45
CA LYS A 49 -4.40 10.94 -13.53
C LYS A 49 -5.21 10.54 -14.75
N PHE A 50 -6.44 10.12 -14.50
CA PHE A 50 -7.34 9.67 -15.55
C PHE A 50 -8.32 10.80 -15.88
N PHE A 51 -8.52 10.99 -17.18
CA PHE A 51 -9.65 11.77 -17.67
C PHE A 51 -10.95 10.96 -17.52
N GLN A 52 -10.92 9.72 -17.99
CA GLN A 52 -11.98 8.73 -17.88
C GLN A 52 -11.35 7.33 -17.82
N VAL A 53 -11.96 6.41 -17.06
CA VAL A 53 -11.62 4.99 -17.08
C VAL A 53 -12.78 4.27 -17.76
N GLU A 54 -12.58 3.85 -19.02
CA GLU A 54 -13.61 3.18 -19.81
C GLU A 54 -13.92 1.78 -19.29
N HIS A 55 -12.90 1.09 -18.79
CA HIS A 55 -13.04 -0.26 -18.24
C HIS A 55 -12.18 -0.42 -16.98
N PRO A 56 -12.77 -0.86 -15.84
CA PRO A 56 -12.07 -0.93 -14.55
C PRO A 56 -10.87 -1.89 -14.55
N THR A 57 -10.89 -2.90 -15.42
CA THR A 57 -9.78 -3.87 -15.52
C THR A 57 -8.51 -3.28 -16.13
N LEU A 58 -8.59 -2.16 -16.86
CA LEU A 58 -7.41 -1.54 -17.47
C LEU A 58 -6.44 -1.05 -16.41
N VAL A 59 -6.96 -0.45 -15.33
CA VAL A 59 -6.15 0.01 -14.20
C VAL A 59 -5.51 -1.19 -13.52
N THR A 60 -6.26 -2.25 -13.24
CA THR A 60 -5.71 -3.44 -12.56
C THR A 60 -4.69 -4.18 -13.41
N ASN A 61 -4.88 -4.23 -14.73
CA ASN A 61 -3.91 -4.83 -15.65
C ASN A 61 -2.64 -3.98 -15.72
N LEU A 62 -2.76 -2.66 -15.80
CA LEU A 62 -1.61 -1.78 -15.77
C LEU A 62 -0.80 -1.99 -14.48
N LEU A 63 -1.47 -2.03 -13.33
CA LEU A 63 -0.83 -2.28 -12.03
C LEU A 63 -0.16 -3.65 -11.97
N SER A 64 -0.71 -4.69 -12.58
CA SER A 64 -0.03 -6.00 -12.59
C SER A 64 1.26 -6.00 -13.41
N PHE A 65 1.40 -5.10 -14.40
CA PHE A 65 2.63 -4.98 -15.19
C PHE A 65 3.72 -4.15 -14.49
N ILE A 66 3.35 -3.10 -13.76
CA ILE A 66 4.31 -2.11 -13.23
C ILE A 66 4.38 -2.08 -11.69
N GLY A 67 3.49 -2.79 -11.01
CA GLY A 67 3.23 -2.64 -9.58
C GLY A 67 4.12 -3.44 -8.65
N SER A 68 4.89 -4.40 -9.17
CA SER A 68 5.64 -5.38 -8.37
C SER A 68 6.58 -4.75 -7.33
N ASN A 69 7.17 -3.58 -7.64
CA ASN A 69 8.09 -2.83 -6.76
C ASN A 69 7.58 -1.45 -6.34
N LEU A 70 6.31 -1.13 -6.65
CA LEU A 70 5.70 0.13 -6.21
C LEU A 70 5.53 0.14 -4.69
N ARG A 71 5.95 1.26 -4.08
CA ARG A 71 5.74 1.57 -2.66
C ARG A 71 4.70 2.64 -2.46
N SER A 72 4.56 3.58 -3.40
CA SER A 72 3.58 4.67 -3.30
C SER A 72 2.83 4.83 -4.63
N LEU A 73 1.50 4.85 -4.56
CA LEU A 73 0.62 4.94 -5.71
C LEU A 73 -0.42 6.04 -5.47
N THR A 74 -0.53 6.96 -6.41
CA THR A 74 -1.57 8.00 -6.43
C THR A 74 -2.40 7.86 -7.70
N MET A 75 -3.71 7.74 -7.57
CA MET A 75 -4.64 7.65 -8.69
C MET A 75 -5.81 8.60 -8.49
N GLY A 76 -6.18 9.33 -9.54
CA GLY A 76 -7.35 10.22 -9.51
C GLY A 76 -8.08 10.32 -10.84
N ILE A 77 -9.41 10.44 -10.81
CA ILE A 77 -10.25 10.73 -11.97
C ILE A 77 -10.72 12.18 -11.88
N TYR A 78 -10.50 12.99 -12.92
CA TYR A 78 -10.68 14.45 -12.79
C TYR A 78 -11.80 15.05 -13.66
N TRP A 79 -12.42 14.29 -14.57
CA TRP A 79 -13.25 14.89 -15.62
C TRP A 79 -14.60 14.23 -15.93
N THR A 80 -15.07 13.26 -15.14
CA THR A 80 -16.39 12.65 -15.40
C THR A 80 -17.20 12.39 -14.13
N GLY A 81 -18.51 12.64 -14.17
CA GLY A 81 -19.47 12.25 -13.13
C GLY A 81 -19.74 10.74 -13.04
N ARG A 82 -18.96 9.91 -13.75
CA ARG A 82 -18.94 8.45 -13.58
C ARG A 82 -17.70 8.09 -12.78
N ARG A 83 -17.91 7.56 -11.57
CA ARG A 83 -16.84 7.01 -10.73
C ARG A 83 -16.48 5.61 -11.20
N CYS A 84 -15.22 5.25 -10.99
CA CYS A 84 -14.73 3.90 -11.24
C CYS A 84 -14.65 3.17 -9.92
N ARG A 85 -15.13 1.92 -9.89
CA ARG A 85 -14.88 1.01 -8.77
C ARG A 85 -13.48 0.41 -8.90
N ILE A 86 -12.78 0.33 -7.79
CA ILE A 86 -11.48 -0.33 -7.67
C ILE A 86 -11.52 -1.37 -6.56
N SER A 87 -11.12 -2.59 -6.89
CA SER A 87 -10.97 -3.68 -5.91
C SER A 87 -9.57 -3.62 -5.31
N LEU A 88 -9.48 -3.45 -3.98
CA LEU A 88 -8.19 -3.44 -3.28
C LEU A 88 -7.48 -4.79 -3.38
N ASP A 89 -8.21 -5.90 -3.52
CA ASP A 89 -7.63 -7.23 -3.76
C ASP A 89 -6.76 -7.25 -5.02
N ARG A 90 -7.27 -6.64 -6.09
CA ARG A 90 -6.55 -6.59 -7.37
C ARG A 90 -5.37 -5.63 -7.32
N VAL A 91 -5.49 -4.56 -6.53
CA VAL A 91 -4.36 -3.66 -6.27
C VAL A 91 -3.29 -4.36 -5.43
N ALA A 92 -3.68 -5.12 -4.40
CA ALA A 92 -2.77 -5.93 -3.59
C ALA A 92 -2.06 -7.00 -4.44
N ALA A 93 -2.78 -7.65 -5.36
CA ALA A 93 -2.22 -8.63 -6.28
C ALA A 93 -1.20 -8.02 -7.25
N GLY A 94 -1.49 -6.83 -7.81
CA GLY A 94 -0.58 -6.14 -8.72
C GLY A 94 0.58 -5.42 -8.03
N CYS A 95 0.34 -4.91 -6.82
CA CYS A 95 1.26 -4.07 -6.04
C CYS A 95 1.46 -4.64 -4.62
N PRO A 96 2.09 -5.81 -4.47
CA PRO A 96 2.21 -6.49 -3.17
C PRO A 96 3.11 -5.75 -2.16
N ARG A 97 3.98 -4.86 -2.65
CA ARG A 97 4.92 -4.06 -1.84
C ARG A 97 4.44 -2.63 -1.57
N LEU A 98 3.19 -2.33 -1.91
CA LEU A 98 2.66 -0.98 -1.75
C LEU A 98 2.51 -0.64 -0.27
N GLU A 99 3.13 0.47 0.13
CA GLU A 99 3.07 1.02 1.49
C GLU A 99 2.06 2.18 1.56
N GLU A 100 1.90 2.94 0.48
CA GLU A 100 1.04 4.12 0.43
C GLU A 100 0.12 4.12 -0.80
N LEU A 101 -1.18 4.36 -0.57
CA LEU A 101 -2.19 4.42 -1.62
C LEU A 101 -3.06 5.69 -1.46
N TYR A 102 -3.12 6.48 -2.52
CA TYR A 102 -3.95 7.68 -2.61
C TYR A 102 -4.94 7.52 -3.76
N LEU A 103 -6.23 7.60 -3.46
CA LEU A 103 -7.34 7.45 -4.40
C LEU A 103 -8.20 8.73 -4.39
N THR A 104 -8.53 9.23 -5.57
CA THR A 104 -9.45 10.36 -5.76
C THR A 104 -10.52 10.00 -6.79
N ASP A 105 -11.80 10.13 -6.41
CA ASP A 105 -12.96 9.80 -7.25
C ASP A 105 -13.05 8.32 -7.66
N PHE A 106 -12.57 7.42 -6.77
CA PHE A 106 -12.74 5.98 -6.88
C PHE A 106 -13.65 5.45 -5.77
N ASP A 107 -14.57 4.56 -6.13
CA ASP A 107 -15.31 3.74 -5.17
C ASP A 107 -14.50 2.50 -4.84
N VAL A 108 -14.46 2.13 -3.56
CA VAL A 108 -13.55 1.10 -3.06
C VAL A 108 -14.35 -0.16 -2.73
N GLU A 109 -13.88 -1.28 -3.27
CA GLU A 109 -14.42 -2.60 -2.97
C GLU A 109 -13.30 -3.48 -2.39
N VAL A 110 -13.64 -4.20 -1.31
CA VAL A 110 -12.72 -5.12 -0.66
C VAL A 110 -13.40 -6.47 -0.55
N SER A 111 -12.82 -7.48 -1.18
CA SER A 111 -13.19 -8.88 -1.01
C SER A 111 -12.27 -9.54 0.02
N SER A 112 -12.62 -10.71 0.56
CA SER A 112 -11.68 -11.46 1.42
C SER A 112 -10.76 -12.30 0.53
N SER A 113 -9.64 -11.71 0.08
CA SER A 113 -8.61 -12.40 -0.71
C SER A 113 -7.37 -12.74 0.10
N GLN A 114 -6.58 -13.70 -0.39
CA GLN A 114 -5.32 -14.09 0.26
C GLN A 114 -4.24 -13.03 0.06
N GLU A 115 -4.35 -12.25 -1.01
CA GLU A 115 -3.46 -11.16 -1.37
C GLU A 115 -3.57 -10.02 -0.35
N LEU A 116 -4.80 -9.64 0.04
CA LEU A 116 -5.02 -8.65 1.10
C LEU A 116 -4.46 -9.08 2.45
N LYS A 117 -4.51 -10.38 2.77
CA LYS A 117 -3.96 -10.89 4.02
C LYS A 117 -2.47 -10.67 4.16
N ASN A 118 -1.75 -10.57 3.04
CA ASN A 118 -0.30 -10.36 3.03
C ASN A 118 0.08 -8.90 2.70
N TRP A 119 -0.90 -8.06 2.42
CA TRP A 119 -0.68 -6.70 1.95
C TRP A 119 -0.31 -5.77 3.13
N GLY A 120 0.92 -5.28 3.12
CA GLY A 120 1.48 -4.43 4.18
C GLY A 120 1.29 -2.95 3.90
N LEU A 121 0.05 -2.54 3.59
CA LEU A 121 -0.27 -1.15 3.33
C LEU A 121 -0.25 -0.36 4.65
N LYS A 122 0.51 0.74 4.69
CA LYS A 122 0.67 1.60 5.87
C LYS A 122 -0.21 2.84 5.82
N LYS A 123 -0.42 3.40 4.63
CA LYS A 123 -1.24 4.61 4.44
C LYS A 123 -2.26 4.43 3.34
N LEU A 124 -3.50 4.78 3.66
CA LEU A 124 -4.62 4.79 2.72
C LEU A 124 -5.32 6.14 2.79
N PHE A 125 -5.33 6.84 1.66
CA PHE A 125 -6.03 8.11 1.50
C PHE A 125 -7.11 7.95 0.43
N ILE A 126 -8.35 8.28 0.78
CA ILE A 126 -9.50 8.19 -0.11
C ILE A 126 -10.20 9.55 -0.14
N GLN A 127 -10.33 10.12 -1.33
CA GLN A 127 -11.03 11.38 -1.55
C GLN A 127 -12.18 11.18 -2.53
N SER A 128 -13.33 11.81 -2.24
CA SER A 128 -14.50 11.83 -3.12
C SER A 128 -15.11 10.47 -3.44
N CYS A 129 -15.03 9.54 -2.50
CA CYS A 129 -15.68 8.21 -2.57
C CYS A 129 -17.15 8.28 -2.14
N GLU A 130 -18.01 7.44 -2.71
CA GLU A 130 -19.39 7.22 -2.23
C GLU A 130 -19.59 5.86 -1.58
N GLU A 131 -18.88 4.84 -2.04
CA GLU A 131 -19.03 3.46 -1.56
C GLU A 131 -17.69 2.84 -1.15
N MET A 132 -17.64 2.29 0.06
CA MET A 132 -16.49 1.61 0.64
C MET A 132 -16.88 0.24 1.18
N ALA A 133 -17.24 -0.66 0.27
CA ALA A 133 -17.74 -1.98 0.63
C ALA A 133 -16.60 -2.89 1.14
N GLY A 134 -16.79 -3.53 2.29
CA GLY A 134 -15.85 -4.52 2.83
C GLY A 134 -14.62 -3.95 3.56
N LEU A 135 -14.40 -2.64 3.49
CA LEU A 135 -13.21 -2.01 4.10
C LEU A 135 -13.25 -2.10 5.63
N THR A 136 -14.42 -1.89 6.22
CA THR A 136 -14.66 -2.00 7.67
C THR A 136 -14.38 -3.40 8.20
N GLU A 137 -14.85 -4.42 7.49
CA GLU A 137 -14.67 -5.82 7.81
C GLU A 137 -13.19 -6.21 7.66
N CYS A 138 -12.53 -5.70 6.62
CA CYS A 138 -11.12 -5.96 6.39
C CYS A 138 -10.21 -5.40 7.50
N LEU A 139 -10.52 -4.20 8.01
CA LEU A 139 -9.78 -3.57 9.12
C LEU A 139 -10.12 -4.18 10.49
N SER A 140 -11.29 -4.80 10.63
CA SER A 140 -11.70 -5.47 11.87
C SER A 140 -11.15 -6.89 12.00
N ASP A 141 -10.70 -7.50 10.89
CA ASP A 141 -10.18 -8.86 10.86
C ASP A 141 -8.66 -8.88 11.10
N PRO A 142 -8.19 -9.44 12.24
CA PRO A 142 -6.76 -9.52 12.56
C PRO A 142 -5.99 -10.49 11.65
N ALA A 143 -6.67 -11.32 10.86
CA ALA A 143 -6.02 -12.16 9.86
C ALA A 143 -5.48 -11.35 8.67
N ASN A 144 -5.94 -10.11 8.49
CA ASN A 144 -5.47 -9.23 7.44
C ASN A 144 -4.26 -8.43 7.91
N ARG A 145 -3.12 -8.56 7.22
CA ARG A 145 -1.94 -7.74 7.55
C ARG A 145 -2.21 -6.24 7.47
N MET A 146 -3.12 -5.79 6.59
CA MET A 146 -3.54 -4.39 6.52
C MET A 146 -4.19 -3.92 7.83
N SER A 147 -4.97 -4.76 8.56
CA SER A 147 -5.46 -4.36 9.88
C SER A 147 -4.30 -4.21 10.88
N LEU A 148 -3.24 -5.02 10.74
CA LEU A 148 -2.08 -4.99 11.63
C LEU A 148 -0.97 -4.03 11.22
N GLU A 149 -1.08 -3.31 10.10
CA GLU A 149 -0.01 -2.41 9.61
C GLU A 149 -0.52 -1.07 9.08
N LEU A 150 -1.83 -0.90 8.85
CA LEU A 150 -2.37 0.39 8.40
C LEU A 150 -2.32 1.41 9.55
N GLU A 151 -1.37 2.33 9.45
CA GLU A 151 -1.09 3.40 10.39
C GLU A 151 -1.99 4.62 10.17
N GLU A 152 -2.21 5.00 8.91
CA GLU A 152 -2.98 6.20 8.56
C GLU A 152 -4.09 5.87 7.58
N LEU A 153 -5.33 6.15 7.97
CA LEU A 153 -6.50 6.14 7.11
C LEU A 153 -7.10 7.55 7.08
N GLU A 154 -7.09 8.20 5.92
CA GLU A 154 -7.74 9.49 5.76
C GLU A 154 -8.81 9.41 4.66
N ILE A 155 -10.03 9.83 5.01
CA ILE A 155 -11.18 9.83 4.13
C ILE A 155 -11.70 11.26 4.04
N ARG A 156 -11.67 11.82 2.83
CA ARG A 156 -12.21 13.15 2.53
C ARG A 156 -13.52 13.04 1.75
N ILE A 157 -14.60 13.45 2.39
CA ILE A 157 -15.97 13.33 1.88
C ILE A 157 -16.45 14.71 1.41
N PRO A 158 -16.71 14.92 0.10
CA PRO A 158 -17.36 16.13 -0.38
C PRO A 158 -18.73 16.33 0.26
N ARG A 159 -19.11 17.57 0.57
CA ARG A 159 -20.47 17.92 1.08
C ARG A 159 -21.64 17.35 0.27
N SER A 160 -21.44 17.05 -1.01
CA SER A 160 -22.45 16.48 -1.90
C SER A 160 -22.61 14.96 -1.79
N ASN A 161 -21.67 14.26 -1.13
CA ASN A 161 -21.69 12.79 -1.04
C ASN A 161 -22.39 12.35 0.25
N HIS A 162 -23.20 11.29 0.14
CA HIS A 162 -23.84 10.65 1.28
C HIS A 162 -23.26 9.25 1.49
N ILE A 163 -22.16 9.16 2.24
CA ILE A 163 -21.69 7.87 2.75
C ILE A 163 -22.55 7.48 3.95
N ALA A 164 -22.99 6.22 4.01
CA ALA A 164 -23.82 5.76 5.11
C ALA A 164 -23.05 5.89 6.44
N GLN A 165 -23.68 6.53 7.42
CA GLN A 165 -23.08 6.87 8.71
C GLN A 165 -22.55 5.66 9.46
N VAL A 166 -23.19 4.49 9.29
CA VAL A 166 -22.75 3.21 9.85
C VAL A 166 -21.31 2.86 9.45
N TYR A 167 -20.91 3.12 8.20
CA TYR A 167 -19.53 2.88 7.76
C TYR A 167 -18.55 3.86 8.43
N LEU A 168 -18.95 5.12 8.55
CA LEU A 168 -18.11 6.15 9.17
C LEU A 168 -17.88 5.82 10.65
N ASP A 169 -18.95 5.45 11.37
CA ASP A 169 -18.89 5.07 12.79
C ASP A 169 -18.00 3.83 12.99
N ALA A 170 -18.15 2.81 12.15
CA ALA A 170 -17.31 1.61 12.19
C ALA A 170 -15.83 1.94 11.94
N LEU A 171 -15.51 2.80 10.96
CA LEU A 171 -14.13 3.21 10.68
C LEU A 171 -13.56 4.09 11.81
N THR A 172 -14.37 4.95 12.43
CA THR A 172 -13.90 5.73 13.60
C THR A 172 -13.65 4.86 14.83
N THR A 173 -14.31 3.71 14.95
CA THR A 173 -14.06 2.75 16.03
C THR A 173 -12.65 2.15 15.94
N CYS A 174 -12.09 2.09 14.73
CA CYS A 174 -10.71 1.65 14.47
C CYS A 174 -9.64 2.72 14.77
N ASN A 175 -10.03 3.93 15.18
CA ASN A 175 -9.11 5.01 15.53
C ASN A 175 -8.44 4.77 16.89
N ASP A 176 -7.18 5.17 17.01
CA ASP A 176 -6.32 4.98 18.20
C ASP A 176 -6.09 3.50 18.60
N GLU A 177 -6.47 2.56 17.74
CA GLU A 177 -6.15 1.14 17.93
C GLU A 177 -4.65 0.91 17.85
N TYR A 178 -4.10 0.12 18.78
CA TYR A 178 -2.69 -0.20 18.80
C TYR A 178 -2.35 -1.25 17.75
N ILE A 179 -1.36 -0.93 16.92
CA ILE A 179 -0.93 -1.73 15.80
C ILE A 179 0.24 -2.62 16.23
N ALA A 180 0.16 -3.92 15.93
CA ALA A 180 1.14 -4.94 16.32
C ALA A 180 2.46 -4.92 15.50
N VAL A 181 2.91 -3.73 15.04
CA VAL A 181 4.17 -3.60 14.27
C VAL A 181 5.38 -4.00 15.14
N VAL A 182 5.28 -3.77 16.45
CA VAL A 182 6.42 -3.78 17.37
C VAL A 182 6.92 -5.19 17.70
N GLU A 183 6.11 -6.24 17.55
CA GLU A 183 6.53 -7.61 17.93
C GLU A 183 7.61 -8.19 16.99
N LYS A 184 7.70 -7.64 15.76
CA LYS A 184 8.62 -8.10 14.71
C LYS A 184 9.89 -7.26 14.54
N GLU A 185 9.95 -6.04 15.10
CA GLU A 185 11.00 -5.08 14.71
C GLU A 185 12.37 -5.27 15.36
N LEU A 186 12.51 -6.09 16.41
CA LEU A 186 13.85 -6.35 16.96
C LEU A 186 14.56 -7.44 16.15
N PRO A 187 15.66 -7.12 15.43
CA PRO A 187 16.51 -8.14 14.80
C PRO A 187 16.94 -9.18 15.84
N LEU A 188 17.17 -10.42 15.40
CA LEU A 188 17.56 -11.50 16.31
C LEU A 188 18.85 -11.15 17.07
N GLU A 189 19.73 -10.37 16.45
CA GLU A 189 20.95 -9.83 17.02
C GLU A 189 20.65 -8.88 18.19
N CYS A 190 19.66 -7.99 18.08
CA CYS A 190 19.22 -7.13 19.18
C CYS A 190 18.55 -7.93 20.30
N LYS A 191 17.74 -8.94 19.95
CA LYS A 191 17.17 -9.89 20.94
C LYS A 191 18.28 -10.64 21.67
N SER A 192 19.35 -11.03 20.98
CA SER A 192 20.51 -11.71 21.56
C SER A 192 21.38 -10.79 22.42
N ALA A 193 21.50 -9.50 22.07
CA ALA A 193 22.22 -8.52 22.87
C ALA A 193 21.52 -8.22 24.21
N VAL A 194 20.18 -8.26 24.24
CA VAL A 194 19.38 -8.13 25.47
C VAL A 194 19.56 -9.35 26.39
N VAL A 195 19.82 -10.53 25.81
CA VAL A 195 20.14 -11.77 26.55
C VAL A 195 21.65 -11.86 26.72
N SER A 196 22.20 -11.08 27.66
CA SER A 196 23.55 -11.16 28.24
C SER A 196 24.54 -12.09 27.49
N VAL A 197 25.40 -11.52 26.64
CA VAL A 197 26.46 -12.27 25.94
C VAL A 197 27.56 -12.62 26.94
N VAL A 198 27.77 -13.91 27.17
CA VAL A 198 28.94 -14.42 27.89
C VAL A 198 29.99 -14.81 26.86
N GLU A 199 31.18 -14.20 26.91
CA GLU A 199 32.33 -14.70 26.16
C GLU A 199 32.68 -16.09 26.70
N CYS A 200 32.40 -17.13 25.93
CA CYS A 200 33.02 -18.42 26.17
C CYS A 200 34.42 -18.32 25.57
N GLY A 201 35.38 -17.87 26.38
CA GLY A 201 36.80 -17.94 26.02
C GLY A 201 37.17 -19.38 25.70
N ASP A 202 37.93 -19.55 24.62
CA ASP A 202 38.26 -20.83 24.00
C ASP A 202 38.44 -21.98 24.99
N CYS A 203 37.77 -23.08 24.63
CA CYS A 203 37.80 -24.34 25.33
C CYS A 203 39.23 -24.87 25.47
N GLU A 204 39.88 -24.62 26.61
CA GLU A 204 40.89 -25.48 27.24
C GLU A 204 41.40 -24.89 28.58
N SER A 205 40.57 -24.94 29.64
CA SER A 205 41.03 -25.29 31.00
C SER A 205 39.88 -25.22 32.01
N LEU A 206 39.68 -26.34 32.71
CA LEU A 206 38.53 -26.67 33.55
C LEU A 206 38.41 -25.90 34.89
N ASN A 207 39.07 -24.75 35.11
CA ASN A 207 39.11 -24.13 36.45
C ASN A 207 39.14 -22.59 36.51
N SER A 208 38.52 -21.88 35.55
CA SER A 208 38.38 -20.42 35.66
C SER A 208 36.93 -20.03 35.94
N ARG A 209 36.65 -19.62 37.18
CA ARG A 209 35.36 -19.13 37.67
C ARG A 209 35.09 -17.65 37.32
N ASN A 210 35.74 -17.14 36.28
CA ASN A 210 35.69 -15.72 35.91
C ASN A 210 35.17 -15.54 34.48
N SER A 211 33.91 -15.90 34.26
CA SER A 211 33.14 -15.38 33.11
C SER A 211 32.82 -13.91 33.39
N ASN A 212 33.67 -13.00 32.94
CA ASN A 212 33.39 -11.57 33.05
C ASN A 212 32.33 -11.20 32.00
N PRO A 213 31.18 -10.64 32.39
CA PRO A 213 30.22 -10.12 31.41
C PRO A 213 30.88 -8.98 30.63
N ILE A 214 31.00 -9.14 29.31
CA ILE A 214 31.79 -8.24 28.45
C ILE A 214 31.27 -6.81 28.53
N HIS A 215 29.94 -6.63 28.62
CA HIS A 215 29.32 -5.32 28.79
C HIS A 215 28.01 -5.45 29.59
N GLN A 216 27.94 -4.85 30.78
CA GLN A 216 26.64 -4.61 31.42
C GLN A 216 25.89 -3.57 30.59
N LEU A 217 24.84 -4.00 29.89
CA LEU A 217 23.81 -3.07 29.43
C LEU A 217 23.28 -2.33 30.65
N ASN A 218 23.65 -1.05 30.79
CA ASN A 218 23.18 -0.19 31.87
C ASN A 218 21.64 -0.17 31.86
N GLU A 219 21.00 -0.22 33.04
CA GLU A 219 19.55 -0.13 33.22
C GLU A 219 18.93 1.01 32.41
N THR A 220 19.63 2.14 32.29
CA THR A 220 19.15 3.27 31.48
C THR A 220 19.07 2.93 30.00
N LEU A 221 20.07 2.22 29.46
CA LEU A 221 20.13 1.82 28.05
C LEU A 221 19.12 0.72 27.75
N MET A 222 18.95 -0.24 28.67
CA MET A 222 17.88 -1.24 28.62
C MET A 222 16.50 -0.58 28.68
N GLY A 223 16.31 0.39 29.57
CA GLY A 223 15.07 1.17 29.66
C GLY A 223 14.76 1.91 28.36
N ILE A 224 15.77 2.47 27.68
CA ILE A 224 15.60 3.12 26.37
C ILE A 224 15.27 2.10 25.27
N ILE A 225 15.97 0.96 25.23
CA ILE A 225 15.70 -0.10 24.23
C ILE A 225 14.30 -0.68 24.43
N PHE A 226 13.91 -0.98 25.67
CA PHE A 226 12.57 -1.49 25.96
C PHE A 226 11.49 -0.45 25.75
N SER A 227 11.71 0.83 26.07
CA SER A 227 10.72 1.87 25.78
C SER A 227 10.58 2.12 24.28
N PHE A 228 11.68 2.12 23.52
CA PHE A 228 11.67 2.20 22.07
C PHE A 228 10.95 0.97 21.45
N ALA A 229 11.38 -0.23 21.83
CA ALA A 229 10.79 -1.50 21.40
C ALA A 229 9.43 -1.81 22.04
N ALA A 230 8.89 -0.92 22.88
CA ALA A 230 7.53 -1.00 23.39
C ALA A 230 6.70 0.20 22.97
N THR A 231 7.22 1.10 22.11
CA THR A 231 6.45 2.25 21.60
C THR A 231 5.42 1.72 20.61
N PRO A 232 4.14 1.62 21.00
CA PRO A 232 3.15 1.01 20.13
C PRO A 232 2.71 2.06 19.10
N MET A 233 2.77 1.71 17.82
CA MET A 233 2.16 2.54 16.78
C MET A 233 0.64 2.53 16.95
N ARG A 234 0.00 3.69 16.80
CA ARG A 234 -1.46 3.82 16.87
C ARG A 234 -2.02 4.12 15.49
N ARG A 235 -3.10 3.46 15.13
CA ARG A 235 -3.85 3.78 13.91
C ARG A 235 -4.50 5.14 14.07
N THR A 236 -4.30 6.01 13.09
CA THR A 236 -4.97 7.29 12.98
C THR A 236 -6.00 7.21 11.87
N VAL A 237 -7.28 7.34 12.21
CA VAL A 237 -8.39 7.43 11.24
C VAL A 237 -8.94 8.85 11.25
N ARG A 238 -8.89 9.53 10.10
CA ARG A 238 -9.40 10.90 9.93
C ARG A 238 -10.49 10.91 8.88
N ILE A 239 -11.69 11.35 9.27
CA ILE A 239 -12.81 11.55 8.36
C ILE A 239 -13.07 13.05 8.30
N ILE A 240 -12.87 13.65 7.12
CA ILE A 240 -12.97 15.09 6.91
C ILE A 240 -14.10 15.37 5.92
N SER A 241 -15.07 16.16 6.33
CA SER A 241 -16.08 16.70 5.41
C SER A 241 -15.53 17.96 4.74
N LEU A 242 -15.53 17.98 3.40
CA LEU A 242 -15.04 19.08 2.56
C LEU A 242 -16.16 20.04 2.15
#